data_AF-A0ABD2KVD0-F1
#
_entry.id   AF-A0ABD2KVD0-F1
#
_cell.length_a   1.000
_cell.length_b   1.000
_cell.length_c   1.000
_cell.angle_alpha   90.00
_cell.angle_beta   90.00
_cell.angle_gamma   90.00
#
_symmetry.space_group_name_H-M   'P 1'
#
loop_
_entity.id
_entity.type
_entity.pdbx_description
1 polymer ?
#
loop_
_entity_poly.entity_id
_entity_poly.type
_entity_poly.pdbx_seq_one_letter_code
_entity_poly.pdbx_strand_id
1 'polypeptide(L)'
;MADASSNVTEISGTAIFVAYAMAFLEFGTLIPTIPILAFCSSIVYKTSILHRNLKGILLAQLFGIFMSLWPRVFLLVDKVFVAKNFFLFAPNFISGASMAAMTFNNMAGHVLIVERICATVYVDTYERYSSWAFTVVCYHPLLNRKAKASLAIIKKFVTNSSAVSPHEGTAAQPLDNDGKPFSERIQQENQDKEAYFKQLASAWGDKA
;
A
#
# COMPACT_ATOMS: atom_id res chain seq x y z
N MET A 1 -37.98 -50.37 14.61
CA MET A 1 -38.20 -49.36 13.56
C MET A 1 -38.85 -48.17 14.23
N ALA A 2 -38.04 -47.25 14.75
CA ALA A 2 -38.50 -46.05 15.44
C ALA A 2 -37.64 -44.89 14.92
N ASP A 3 -38.31 -43.92 14.30
CA ASP A 3 -38.03 -42.49 14.29
C ASP A 3 -36.56 -42.05 14.19
N ALA A 4 -36.03 -42.09 12.97
CA ALA A 4 -34.80 -41.39 12.59
C ALA A 4 -35.09 -40.26 11.58
N SER A 5 -36.26 -39.62 11.63
CA SER A 5 -36.66 -38.57 10.65
C SER A 5 -36.93 -37.18 11.24
N SER A 6 -36.68 -36.93 12.52
CA SER A 6 -37.00 -35.63 13.15
C SER A 6 -35.80 -34.73 13.47
N ASN A 7 -34.56 -35.18 13.29
CA ASN A 7 -33.38 -34.38 13.66
C ASN A 7 -32.85 -33.43 12.56
N VAL A 8 -33.58 -33.22 11.46
CA VAL A 8 -33.06 -32.47 10.29
C VAL A 8 -33.55 -31.01 10.20
N THR A 9 -34.50 -30.55 11.01
CA THR A 9 -35.12 -29.23 10.75
C THR A 9 -35.46 -28.44 12.00
N GLU A 10 -34.47 -28.11 12.80
CA GLU A 10 -34.57 -26.96 13.72
C GLU A 10 -33.33 -26.08 13.57
N ILE A 11 -33.26 -25.37 12.44
CA ILE A 11 -32.38 -24.20 12.34
C ILE A 11 -33.00 -23.18 13.31
N SER A 12 -32.49 -23.15 14.54
CA SER A 12 -32.93 -22.24 15.59
C SER A 12 -33.03 -20.81 15.04
N GLY A 13 -34.17 -20.15 15.26
CA GLY A 13 -34.40 -18.77 14.82
C GLY A 13 -33.30 -17.79 15.28
N THR A 14 -32.56 -18.14 16.33
CA THR A 14 -31.37 -17.42 16.79
C THR A 14 -30.24 -17.42 15.75
N ALA A 15 -30.01 -18.52 15.03
CA ALA A 15 -28.98 -18.61 14.00
C ALA A 15 -29.28 -17.70 12.80
N ILE A 16 -30.56 -17.63 12.40
CA ILE A 16 -31.04 -16.75 11.34
C ILE A 16 -30.86 -15.28 11.77
N PHE A 17 -31.25 -14.94 12.99
CA PHE A 17 -31.08 -13.59 13.54
C PHE A 17 -29.60 -13.15 13.55
N VAL A 18 -28.69 -14.01 14.02
CA VAL A 18 -27.25 -13.72 14.04
C VAL A 18 -26.70 -13.55 12.63
N ALA A 19 -27.10 -14.38 11.67
CA ALA A 19 -26.68 -14.26 10.27
C ALA A 19 -27.11 -12.92 9.65
N TYR A 20 -28.35 -12.48 9.92
CA TYR A 20 -28.84 -11.17 9.47
C TYR A 20 -28.09 -10.01 10.14
N ALA A 21 -27.82 -10.10 11.45
CA ALA A 21 -27.07 -9.08 12.17
C ALA A 21 -25.64 -8.92 11.61
N MET A 22 -24.97 -10.04 11.32
CA MET A 22 -23.64 -10.03 10.71
C MET A 22 -23.67 -9.49 9.28
N ALA A 23 -24.67 -9.86 8.48
CA ALA A 23 -24.83 -9.32 7.12
C ALA A 23 -25.09 -7.80 7.13
N PHE A 24 -25.88 -7.30 8.09
CA PHE A 24 -26.14 -5.87 8.24
C PHE A 24 -24.88 -5.11 8.65
N LEU A 25 -24.08 -5.68 9.56
CA LEU A 25 -22.80 -5.10 9.97
C LEU A 25 -21.81 -5.07 8.79
N GLU A 26 -21.72 -6.15 8.01
CA GLU A 26 -20.94 -6.20 6.78
C GLU A 26 -21.39 -5.09 5.80
N PHE A 27 -22.71 -4.91 5.62
CA PHE A 27 -23.26 -3.87 4.76
C PHE A 27 -22.92 -2.45 5.25
N GLY A 28 -23.03 -2.23 6.57
CA GLY A 28 -22.69 -0.97 7.22
C GLY A 28 -21.22 -0.57 7.03
N THR A 29 -20.31 -1.54 6.94
CA THR A 29 -18.89 -1.26 6.62
C THR A 29 -18.63 -1.09 5.11
N LEU A 30 -19.39 -1.77 4.26
CA LEU A 30 -19.19 -1.77 2.81
C LEU A 30 -19.66 -0.47 2.16
N ILE A 31 -20.84 0.05 2.55
CA ILE A 31 -21.41 1.29 2.03
C ILE A 31 -20.42 2.47 2.07
N PRO A 32 -19.77 2.79 3.21
CA PRO A 32 -18.84 3.93 3.26
C PRO A 32 -17.50 3.64 2.58
N THR A 33 -17.11 2.37 2.44
CA THR A 33 -15.80 2.02 1.85
C THR A 33 -15.74 2.35 0.36
N ILE A 34 -16.83 2.17 -0.38
CA ILE A 34 -16.91 2.46 -1.82
C ILE A 34 -16.67 3.96 -2.15
N PRO A 35 -17.39 4.93 -1.54
CA PRO A 35 -17.15 6.35 -1.81
C PRO A 35 -15.79 6.82 -1.33
N ILE A 36 -15.28 6.29 -0.21
CA ILE A 36 -13.91 6.58 0.25
C ILE A 36 -12.89 6.13 -0.80
N LEU A 37 -13.05 4.91 -1.33
CA LEU A 37 -12.15 4.39 -2.36
C LEU A 37 -12.18 5.23 -3.64
N ALA A 38 -13.39 5.64 -4.08
CA ALA A 38 -13.57 6.50 -5.24
C ALA A 38 -12.95 7.89 -5.02
N PHE A 39 -13.09 8.46 -3.82
CA PHE A 39 -12.47 9.72 -3.43
C PHE A 39 -10.94 9.62 -3.42
N CYS A 40 -10.38 8.57 -2.80
CA CYS A 40 -8.94 8.32 -2.79
C CYS A 40 -8.38 8.14 -4.21
N SER A 41 -9.07 7.39 -5.08
CA SER A 41 -8.69 7.23 -6.48
C SER A 41 -8.69 8.56 -7.23
N SER A 42 -9.70 9.40 -6.99
CA SER A 42 -9.80 10.73 -7.59
C SER A 42 -8.64 11.64 -7.17
N ILE A 43 -8.26 11.63 -5.89
CA ILE A 43 -7.10 12.38 -5.39
C ILE A 43 -5.83 11.89 -6.07
N VAL A 44 -5.55 10.58 -6.00
CA VAL A 44 -4.33 10.00 -6.59
C VAL A 44 -4.23 10.27 -8.08
N TYR A 45 -5.36 10.24 -8.80
CA TYR A 45 -5.39 10.55 -10.22
C TYR A 45 -5.10 12.04 -10.51
N LYS A 46 -5.67 12.96 -9.72
CA LYS A 46 -5.51 14.41 -9.92
C LYS A 46 -4.17 14.96 -9.43
N THR A 47 -3.51 14.33 -8.46
CA THR A 47 -2.22 14.80 -7.97
C THR A 47 -1.15 14.67 -9.06
N SER A 48 -0.69 15.80 -9.59
CA SER A 48 0.39 15.90 -10.58
C SER A 48 1.79 15.95 -9.94
N ILE A 49 1.87 16.31 -8.66
CA ILE A 49 3.12 16.43 -7.90
C ILE A 49 3.72 15.05 -7.55
N LEU A 50 2.92 13.99 -7.68
CA LEU A 50 3.34 12.65 -7.28
C LEU A 50 4.19 11.99 -8.37
N HIS A 51 5.36 11.49 -7.98
CA HIS A 51 6.25 10.73 -8.87
C HIS A 51 5.47 9.60 -9.58
N ARG A 52 5.75 9.38 -10.86
CA ARG A 52 4.99 8.45 -11.71
C ARG A 52 4.94 7.04 -11.13
N ASN A 53 6.04 6.60 -10.52
CA ASN A 53 6.17 5.29 -9.87
C ASN A 53 5.24 5.14 -8.67
N LEU A 54 5.25 6.14 -7.79
CA LEU A 54 4.45 6.15 -6.58
C LEU A 54 2.96 6.17 -6.91
N LYS A 55 2.58 6.94 -7.95
CA LYS A 55 1.22 6.93 -8.49
C LYS A 55 0.80 5.54 -8.98
N GLY A 56 1.69 4.83 -9.68
CA GLY A 56 1.45 3.46 -10.14
C GLY A 56 1.21 2.48 -8.98
N ILE A 57 2.04 2.54 -7.93
CA ILE A 57 1.91 1.68 -6.74
C ILE A 57 0.60 1.97 -5.99
N LEU A 58 0.25 3.25 -5.80
CA LEU A 58 -1.01 3.65 -5.16
C LEU A 58 -2.23 3.20 -5.97
N LEU A 59 -2.20 3.33 -7.29
CA LEU A 59 -3.28 2.84 -8.16
C LEU A 59 -3.39 1.31 -8.10
N ALA A 60 -2.26 0.59 -8.07
CA ALA A 60 -2.26 -0.86 -7.90
C ALA A 60 -2.88 -1.26 -6.55
N GLN A 61 -2.52 -0.57 -5.46
CA GLN A 61 -3.10 -0.82 -4.14
C GLN A 61 -4.61 -0.54 -4.10
N LEU A 62 -5.07 0.57 -4.70
CA LEU A 62 -6.50 0.87 -4.83
C LEU A 62 -7.22 -0.21 -5.63
N PHE A 63 -6.61 -0.70 -6.71
CA PHE A 63 -7.14 -1.80 -7.49
C PHE A 63 -7.23 -3.10 -6.68
N GLY A 64 -6.24 -3.41 -5.84
CA GLY A 64 -6.26 -4.57 -4.96
C GLY A 64 -7.39 -4.49 -3.91
N ILE A 65 -7.64 -3.29 -3.35
CA ILE A 65 -8.77 -3.07 -2.42
C ILE A 65 -10.09 -3.26 -3.16
N PHE A 66 -10.21 -2.71 -4.37
CA PHE A 66 -11.39 -2.90 -5.23
C PHE A 66 -11.66 -4.37 -5.54
N MET A 67 -10.64 -5.13 -5.91
CA MET A 67 -10.75 -6.57 -6.16
C MET A 67 -11.11 -7.38 -4.89
N SER A 68 -10.75 -6.90 -3.70
CA SER A 68 -11.15 -7.50 -2.42
C SER A 68 -12.61 -7.20 -2.07
N LEU A 69 -13.14 -6.06 -2.50
CA LEU A 69 -14.53 -5.63 -2.23
C LEU A 69 -15.55 -6.43 -3.05
N TRP A 70 -15.28 -6.71 -4.32
CA TRP A 70 -16.22 -7.40 -5.21
C TRP A 70 -16.71 -8.76 -4.69
N PRO A 71 -15.82 -9.70 -4.29
CA PRO A 71 -16.22 -10.96 -3.67
C PRO A 71 -17.18 -10.78 -2.49
N ARG A 72 -16.96 -9.74 -1.66
CA ARG A 72 -17.81 -9.45 -0.50
C ARG A 72 -19.19 -8.97 -0.91
N VAL A 73 -19.27 -8.09 -1.92
CA VAL A 73 -20.56 -7.64 -2.48
C VAL A 73 -21.34 -8.83 -3.03
N PHE A 74 -20.69 -9.70 -3.82
CA PHE A 74 -21.34 -10.89 -4.37
C PHE A 74 -21.85 -11.84 -3.28
N LEU A 75 -21.04 -12.13 -2.26
CA LEU A 75 -21.47 -12.99 -1.14
C LEU A 75 -22.64 -12.37 -0.37
N LEU A 76 -22.65 -11.06 -0.22
CA LEU A 76 -23.70 -10.38 0.55
C LEU A 76 -25.02 -10.33 -0.24
N VAL A 77 -24.96 -10.10 -1.55
CA VAL A 77 -26.12 -10.23 -2.46
C VAL A 77 -26.65 -11.66 -2.43
N ASP A 78 -25.78 -12.66 -2.51
CA ASP A 78 -26.19 -14.07 -2.46
C ASP A 78 -26.86 -14.44 -1.12
N LYS A 79 -26.27 -14.02 0.01
CA LYS A 79 -26.85 -14.22 1.36
C LYS A 79 -28.23 -13.56 1.53
N VAL A 80 -28.44 -12.38 0.96
CA VAL A 80 -29.69 -11.60 1.13
C VAL A 80 -30.79 -12.08 0.20
N PHE A 81 -30.46 -12.41 -1.06
CA PHE A 81 -31.45 -12.79 -2.07
C PHE A 81 -31.73 -14.30 -2.12
N VAL A 82 -30.74 -15.16 -1.81
CA VAL A 82 -30.88 -16.63 -1.83
C VAL A 82 -31.14 -17.14 -0.40
N ALA A 83 -32.21 -16.63 0.20
CA ALA A 83 -32.61 -16.95 1.58
C ALA A 83 -32.94 -18.44 1.85
N LYS A 84 -32.88 -19.31 0.84
CA LYS A 84 -33.17 -20.75 0.99
C LYS A 84 -31.96 -21.60 1.35
N ASN A 85 -30.72 -21.09 1.20
CA ASN A 85 -29.50 -21.85 1.48
C ASN A 85 -28.43 -20.97 2.13
N PHE A 86 -28.74 -20.38 3.29
CA PHE A 86 -27.80 -19.57 4.09
C PHE A 86 -26.47 -20.27 4.44
N PHE A 87 -26.38 -21.59 4.25
CA PHE A 87 -25.22 -22.43 4.55
C PHE A 87 -24.44 -22.93 3.33
N LEU A 88 -24.79 -22.52 2.11
CA LEU A 88 -24.00 -22.94 0.95
C LEU A 88 -22.62 -22.29 1.02
N PHE A 89 -21.61 -23.14 1.18
CA PHE A 89 -20.19 -22.81 1.11
C PHE A 89 -19.95 -21.74 0.04
N ALA A 90 -19.32 -20.63 0.44
CA ALA A 90 -18.81 -19.67 -0.52
C ALA A 90 -18.02 -20.46 -1.58
N PRO A 91 -18.35 -20.32 -2.89
CA PRO A 91 -17.65 -21.03 -3.93
C PRO A 91 -16.14 -20.87 -3.72
N ASN A 92 -15.38 -21.96 -3.77
CA ASN A 92 -13.93 -21.96 -3.51
C ASN A 92 -13.20 -20.86 -4.32
N PHE A 93 -13.75 -20.52 -5.49
CA PHE A 93 -13.32 -19.40 -6.32
C PHE A 93 -13.40 -18.02 -5.63
N ILE A 94 -14.53 -17.71 -4.96
CA ILE A 94 -14.74 -16.43 -4.27
C ILE A 94 -13.81 -16.32 -3.06
N SER A 95 -13.66 -17.42 -2.30
CA SER A 95 -12.71 -17.48 -1.19
C SER A 95 -11.27 -17.30 -1.67
N GLY A 96 -10.89 -18.01 -2.74
CA GLY A 96 -9.58 -17.88 -3.36
C GLY A 96 -9.29 -16.48 -3.88
N ALA A 97 -10.27 -15.84 -4.53
CA ALA A 97 -10.16 -14.45 -5.01
C ALA A 97 -9.97 -13.47 -3.84
N SER A 98 -10.69 -13.66 -2.73
CA SER A 98 -10.53 -12.82 -1.54
C SER A 98 -9.15 -12.98 -0.91
N MET A 99 -8.65 -14.22 -0.76
CA MET A 99 -7.30 -14.47 -0.24
C MET A 99 -6.21 -13.91 -1.15
N ALA A 100 -6.38 -14.03 -2.47
CA ALA A 100 -5.44 -13.47 -3.45
C ALA A 100 -5.41 -11.94 -3.34
N ALA A 101 -6.57 -11.29 -3.22
CA ALA A 101 -6.66 -9.84 -3.05
C ALA A 101 -6.03 -9.36 -1.74
N MET A 102 -6.23 -10.08 -0.62
CA MET A 102 -5.57 -9.77 0.65
C MET A 102 -4.04 -9.88 0.54
N THR A 103 -3.55 -10.97 -0.07
CA THR A 103 -2.11 -11.19 -0.28
C THR A 103 -1.52 -10.08 -1.14
N PHE A 104 -2.20 -9.73 -2.24
CA PHE A 104 -1.80 -8.65 -3.13
C PHE A 104 -1.74 -7.30 -2.42
N ASN A 105 -2.75 -6.96 -1.60
CA ASN A 105 -2.77 -5.71 -0.84
C ASN A 105 -1.62 -5.63 0.18
N ASN A 106 -1.33 -6.72 0.88
CA ASN A 106 -0.21 -6.77 1.82
C ASN A 106 1.12 -6.57 1.09
N MET A 107 1.30 -7.20 -0.07
CA MET A 107 2.50 -7.02 -0.89
C MET A 107 2.62 -5.60 -1.42
N ALA A 108 1.54 -5.01 -1.96
CA ALA A 108 1.53 -3.63 -2.42
C ALA A 108 1.93 -2.65 -1.30
N GLY A 109 1.48 -2.89 -0.06
CA GLY A 109 1.90 -2.12 1.11
C GLY A 109 3.40 -2.21 1.39
N HIS A 110 3.99 -3.41 1.33
CA HIS A 110 5.43 -3.58 1.48
C HIS A 110 6.22 -2.90 0.37
N VAL A 111 5.77 -3.02 -0.89
CA VAL A 111 6.41 -2.36 -2.03
C VAL A 111 6.40 -0.84 -1.86
N LEU A 112 5.30 -0.27 -1.35
CA LEU A 112 5.21 1.16 -1.06
C LEU A 112 6.23 1.60 0.01
N ILE A 113 6.38 0.83 1.09
CA ILE A 113 7.35 1.13 2.15
C ILE A 113 8.78 1.07 1.60
N VAL A 114 9.11 0.03 0.82
CA VAL A 114 10.43 -0.14 0.22
C VAL A 114 10.72 0.99 -0.77
N GLU A 115 9.77 1.34 -1.64
CA GLU A 115 9.91 2.47 -2.58
C GLU A 115 10.20 3.78 -1.83
N ARG A 116 9.48 4.04 -0.73
CA ARG A 116 9.74 5.21 0.12
C ARG A 116 11.14 5.22 0.72
N ILE A 117 11.60 4.08 1.25
CA ILE A 117 12.95 3.97 1.82
C ILE A 117 14.00 4.22 0.73
N CYS A 118 13.85 3.59 -0.45
CA CYS A 118 14.76 3.79 -1.57
C CYS A 118 14.78 5.24 -2.04
N ALA A 119 13.62 5.89 -2.16
CA ALA A 119 13.53 7.30 -2.53
C ALA A 119 14.20 8.22 -1.50
N THR A 120 14.11 7.89 -0.20
CA THR A 120 14.78 8.69 0.84
C THR A 120 16.29 8.46 0.93
N VAL A 121 16.78 7.24 0.66
CA VAL A 121 18.18 6.88 0.85
C VAL A 121 19.01 7.12 -0.41
N TYR A 122 18.42 6.98 -1.60
CA TYR A 122 19.15 6.98 -2.88
C TYR A 122 18.63 8.03 -3.87
N VAL A 123 18.40 9.27 -3.41
CA VAL A 123 17.83 10.37 -4.20
C VAL A 123 18.52 10.51 -5.58
N ASP A 124 19.85 10.54 -5.62
CA ASP A 124 20.62 10.80 -6.85
C ASP A 124 20.60 9.65 -7.86
N THR A 125 20.42 8.41 -7.38
CA THR A 125 20.43 7.20 -8.24
C THR A 125 19.02 6.76 -8.62
N TYR A 126 18.02 7.15 -7.82
CA TYR A 126 16.64 6.74 -7.96
C TYR A 126 16.00 7.25 -9.25
N GLU A 127 16.26 8.51 -9.65
CA GLU A 127 15.71 9.07 -10.90
C GLU A 127 16.22 8.36 -12.15
N ARG A 128 17.40 7.74 -12.08
CA ARG A 128 18.05 7.10 -13.24
C ARG A 128 17.51 5.68 -13.52
N TYR A 129 16.95 4.99 -12.53
CA TYR A 129 16.39 3.65 -12.72
C TYR A 129 14.88 3.70 -12.96
N SER A 130 14.48 3.28 -14.17
CA SER A 130 13.10 3.33 -14.65
C SER A 130 12.15 2.46 -13.81
N SER A 131 11.07 3.10 -13.34
CA SER A 131 9.97 2.60 -12.50
C SER A 131 9.55 1.14 -12.65
N TRP A 132 9.45 0.67 -13.89
CA TRP A 132 8.81 -0.62 -14.18
C TRP A 132 9.68 -1.80 -13.77
N ALA A 133 11.01 -1.64 -13.82
CA ALA A 133 11.95 -2.67 -13.40
C ALA A 133 11.84 -2.95 -11.90
N PHE A 134 11.61 -1.91 -11.10
CA PHE A 134 11.43 -2.06 -9.65
C PHE A 134 10.11 -2.76 -9.33
N THR A 135 9.04 -2.40 -10.03
CA THR A 135 7.74 -3.06 -9.90
C THR A 135 7.87 -4.55 -10.26
N VAL A 136 8.51 -4.89 -11.38
CA VAL A 136 8.74 -6.29 -11.78
C VAL A 136 9.59 -7.04 -10.77
N VAL A 137 10.69 -6.44 -10.27
CA VAL A 137 11.57 -7.08 -9.27
C VAL A 137 10.86 -7.30 -7.92
N CYS A 138 9.95 -6.41 -7.54
CA CYS A 138 9.16 -6.53 -6.31
C CYS A 138 8.01 -7.53 -6.43
N TYR A 139 7.41 -7.70 -7.62
CA TYR A 139 6.39 -8.73 -7.87
C TYR A 139 6.97 -10.09 -8.25
N HIS A 140 8.24 -10.16 -8.71
CA HIS A 140 8.94 -11.39 -9.07
C HIS A 140 8.99 -12.48 -7.97
N PRO A 141 9.11 -12.17 -6.66
CA PRO A 141 9.07 -13.17 -5.59
C PRO A 141 7.76 -13.97 -5.55
N LEU A 142 6.67 -13.47 -6.14
CA LEU A 142 5.38 -14.16 -6.21
C LEU A 142 5.32 -15.22 -7.32
N LEU A 143 6.10 -15.06 -8.39
CA LEU A 143 6.09 -15.99 -9.53
C LEU A 143 7.09 -17.14 -9.36
N ASN A 144 8.06 -17.02 -8.45
CA ASN A 144 9.12 -18.00 -8.33
C ASN A 144 9.36 -18.36 -6.85
N ARG A 145 8.99 -19.59 -6.46
CA ARG A 145 9.29 -20.21 -5.15
C ARG A 145 10.79 -20.22 -4.79
N LYS A 146 11.67 -19.76 -5.68
CA LYS A 146 13.09 -19.53 -5.45
C LYS A 146 13.39 -18.07 -5.06
N ALA A 147 12.80 -17.59 -3.96
CA ALA A 147 13.05 -16.27 -3.37
C ALA A 147 14.55 -15.97 -3.07
N LYS A 148 15.41 -17.00 -3.06
CA LYS A 148 16.87 -16.87 -2.87
C LYS A 148 17.58 -16.11 -3.99
N ALA A 149 17.08 -16.17 -5.24
CA ALA A 149 17.71 -15.48 -6.37
C ALA A 149 17.42 -13.97 -6.34
N SER A 150 16.19 -13.57 -6.02
CA SER A 150 15.79 -12.17 -5.86
C SER A 150 16.54 -11.51 -4.70
N LEU A 151 16.69 -12.23 -3.58
CA LEU A 151 17.47 -11.76 -2.43
C LEU A 151 18.94 -11.58 -2.80
N ALA A 152 19.50 -12.43 -3.66
CA ALA A 152 20.88 -12.32 -4.14
C ALA A 152 21.08 -11.13 -5.08
N ILE A 153 20.08 -10.77 -5.89
CA ILE A 153 20.11 -9.56 -6.74
C ILE A 153 20.04 -8.31 -5.87
N ILE A 154 19.13 -8.27 -4.89
CA ILE A 154 19.03 -7.17 -3.92
C ILE A 154 20.33 -7.07 -3.10
N LYS A 155 20.87 -8.20 -2.62
CA LYS A 155 22.17 -8.23 -1.92
C LYS A 155 23.28 -7.71 -2.80
N LYS A 156 23.36 -8.15 -4.07
CA LYS A 156 24.35 -7.64 -5.05
C LYS A 156 24.18 -6.15 -5.32
N PHE A 157 22.95 -5.66 -5.41
CA PHE A 157 22.66 -4.24 -5.59
C PHE A 157 23.15 -3.44 -4.38
N VAL A 158 22.81 -3.88 -3.17
CA VAL A 158 23.25 -3.27 -1.90
C VAL A 158 24.78 -3.35 -1.75
N THR A 159 25.42 -4.51 -1.98
CA THR A 159 26.89 -4.62 -1.88
C THR A 159 27.62 -3.87 -2.98
N ASN A 160 27.07 -3.74 -4.18
CA ASN A 160 27.67 -2.91 -5.23
C ASN A 160 27.51 -1.41 -4.92
N SER A 161 26.39 -1.00 -4.29
CA SER A 161 26.23 0.36 -3.78
C SER A 161 27.16 0.66 -2.61
N SER A 162 27.48 -0.34 -1.76
CA SER A 162 28.48 -0.22 -0.70
C SER A 162 29.93 -0.36 -1.18
N ALA A 163 30.16 -0.94 -2.36
CA ALA A 163 31.47 -1.05 -3.00
C ALA A 163 31.84 0.17 -3.85
N VAL A 164 30.95 1.17 -3.94
CA VAL A 164 31.36 2.54 -4.26
C VAL A 164 32.11 3.07 -3.05
N SER A 165 33.38 2.67 -2.95
CA SER A 165 34.39 3.35 -2.14
C SER A 165 34.31 4.85 -2.42
N PRO A 166 34.52 5.71 -1.42
CA PRO A 166 34.72 7.13 -1.66
C PRO A 166 35.92 7.25 -2.60
N HIS A 167 35.66 7.50 -3.88
CA HIS A 167 36.71 8.01 -4.73
C HIS A 167 37.01 9.39 -4.16
N GLU A 168 38.17 9.55 -3.54
CA GLU A 168 38.97 10.77 -3.58
C GLU A 168 39.26 11.09 -5.06
N GLY A 169 38.21 11.39 -5.80
CA GLY A 169 38.27 12.16 -7.02
C GLY A 169 37.82 13.53 -6.61
N THR A 170 38.66 14.52 -6.86
CA THR A 170 38.35 15.95 -6.83
C THR A 170 37.23 16.24 -7.85
N ALA A 171 36.05 15.71 -7.61
CA ALA A 171 34.86 15.93 -8.40
C ALA A 171 34.34 17.30 -8.00
N ALA A 172 34.39 18.23 -8.95
CA ALA A 172 33.77 19.54 -8.82
C ALA A 172 32.37 19.35 -8.22
N GLN A 173 32.14 19.95 -7.05
CA GLN A 173 30.84 19.91 -6.40
C GLN A 173 29.79 20.40 -7.40
N PRO A 174 28.60 19.77 -7.46
CA PRO A 174 27.53 20.27 -8.32
C PRO A 174 27.27 21.73 -7.95
N LEU A 175 27.53 22.60 -8.91
CA LEU A 175 27.29 24.03 -8.81
C LEU A 175 25.80 24.25 -9.09
N ASP A 176 25.18 25.13 -8.33
CA ASP A 176 23.84 25.61 -8.67
C ASP A 176 23.88 26.48 -9.95
N ASN A 177 22.71 26.93 -10.40
CA ASN A 177 22.59 27.79 -11.58
C ASN A 177 23.35 29.13 -11.45
N ASP A 178 23.78 29.47 -10.22
CA ASP A 178 24.51 30.69 -9.88
C ASP A 178 26.03 30.42 -9.71
N GLY A 179 26.48 29.20 -10.01
CA GLY A 179 27.90 28.83 -9.91
C GLY A 179 28.39 28.65 -8.47
N LYS A 180 27.50 28.39 -7.50
CA LYS A 180 27.86 28.15 -6.10
C LYS A 180 27.74 26.67 -5.73
N PRO A 181 28.64 26.14 -4.90
CA PRO A 181 28.57 24.75 -4.49
C PRO A 181 27.29 24.49 -3.69
N PHE A 182 26.58 23.41 -4.02
CA PHE A 182 25.29 23.06 -3.40
C PHE A 182 25.35 22.94 -1.87
N SER A 183 26.52 22.66 -1.29
CA SER A 183 26.75 22.62 0.16
C SER A 183 26.56 23.97 0.84
N GLU A 184 26.90 25.08 0.18
CA GLU A 184 26.70 26.43 0.74
C GLU A 184 25.21 26.77 0.81
N ARG A 185 24.44 26.39 -0.21
CA ARG A 185 22.99 26.61 -0.25
C ARG A 185 22.27 25.86 0.88
N ILE A 186 22.66 24.60 1.14
CA ILE A 186 22.11 23.80 2.25
C ILE A 186 22.50 24.40 3.61
N GLN A 187 23.73 24.88 3.77
CA GLN A 187 24.15 25.53 5.03
C GLN A 187 23.37 26.83 5.27
N GLN A 188 23.17 27.63 4.22
CA GLN A 188 22.42 28.88 4.31
C GLN A 188 20.94 28.63 4.63
N GLU A 189 20.31 27.64 3.98
CA GLU A 189 18.92 27.26 4.28
C GLU A 189 18.74 26.76 5.72
N ASN A 190 19.73 26.05 6.26
CA ASN A 190 19.70 25.60 7.65
C ASN A 190 19.89 26.77 8.64
N GLN A 191 20.76 27.73 8.32
CA GLN A 191 20.93 28.95 9.12
C GLN A 191 19.66 29.82 9.12
N ASP A 192 18.99 29.95 7.96
CA ASP A 192 17.74 30.69 7.85
C ASP A 192 16.61 30.02 8.65
N LYS A 193 16.53 28.68 8.63
CA LYS A 193 15.58 27.92 9.46
C LYS A 193 15.86 28.13 10.95
N GLU A 194 17.12 28.06 11.39
CA GLU A 194 17.47 28.32 12.78
C GLU A 194 17.13 29.75 13.22
N ALA A 195 17.37 30.75 12.37
CA ALA A 195 17.01 32.13 12.63
C ALA A 195 15.48 32.29 12.75
N TYR A 196 14.72 31.66 11.88
CA TYR A 196 13.26 31.63 11.93
C TYR A 196 12.73 30.99 13.22
N PHE A 197 13.29 29.85 13.63
CA PHE A 197 12.90 29.19 14.88
C PHE A 197 13.25 30.02 16.11
N LYS A 198 14.38 30.74 16.11
CA LYS A 198 14.74 31.67 17.18
C LYS A 198 13.75 32.83 17.29
N GLN A 199 13.31 33.40 16.17
CA GLN A 199 12.29 34.46 16.16
C GLN A 199 10.92 33.97 16.65
N LEU A 200 10.54 32.74 16.28
CA LEU A 200 9.32 32.10 16.79
C LEU A 200 9.39 31.88 18.31
N ALA A 201 10.52 31.39 18.80
CA ALA A 201 10.75 31.17 20.22
C ALA A 201 10.70 32.48 21.02
N SER A 202 11.30 33.57 20.52
CA SER A 202 11.21 34.89 21.18
C SER A 202 9.80 35.46 21.17
N ALA A 203 9.07 35.32 20.05
CA ALA A 203 7.68 35.82 19.95
C ALA A 203 6.70 35.07 20.88
N TRP A 204 7.02 33.84 21.27
CA TRP A 204 6.22 33.05 22.22
C TRP A 204 6.67 33.22 23.67
N GLY A 205 7.94 33.55 23.92
CA GLY A 205 8.48 33.80 25.26
C GLY A 205 7.95 35.08 25.93
N ASP A 206 7.60 36.11 25.14
CA ASP A 206 7.12 37.40 25.66
C ASP A 206 5.62 37.42 26.05
N LYS A 207 4.94 36.25 26.03
CA LYS A 207 3.51 36.11 26.38
C LYS A 207 3.23 35.23 27.61
N ALA A 208 4.26 34.85 28.37
CA ALA A 208 4.15 34.18 29.65
C ALA A 208 4.52 35.13 30.80
#